data_AF-A0A9C8E0M9-F1
#
_entry.id   AF-A0A9C8E0M9-F1
#
_cell.length_a   1.000
_cell.length_b   1.000
_cell.length_c   1.000
_cell.angle_alpha   90.00
_cell.angle_beta   90.00
_cell.angle_gamma   90.00
#
_symmetry.space_group_name_H-M   'P 1'
#
loop_
_entity.id
_entity.type
_entity.pdbx_description
1 polymer ?
#
loop_
_entity_poly.entity_id
_entity_poly.type
_entity_poly.pdbx_seq_one_letter_code
_entity_poly.pdbx_strand_id
1 'polypeptide(L)'
;MRHIKKPSQAQGPYGLRRKFEQGVPSDPKKAWDNLGSGCKQDITNHYLRPEQYHLCAYTEIYLDELGCHIEHIKPKSRYPECTFDYQILIVMNCNFTSTLTVLVVILNAVI
;
A
#
# COMPACT_ATOMS: atom_id res chain seq x y z
N MET A 1 4.45 -15.84 0.98
CA MET A 1 4.29 -14.49 1.54
C MET A 1 5.44 -14.22 2.50
N ARG A 2 6.46 -13.48 2.04
CA ARG A 2 7.56 -13.01 2.89
C ARG A 2 7.02 -12.04 3.94
N HIS A 3 7.60 -12.08 5.14
CA HIS A 3 7.23 -11.14 6.20
C HIS A 3 7.79 -9.74 5.89
N ILE A 4 6.91 -8.78 5.60
CA ILE A 4 7.28 -7.37 5.42
C ILE A 4 7.62 -6.79 6.80
N LYS A 5 8.86 -6.37 6.98
CA LYS A 5 9.30 -5.73 8.23
C LYS A 5 9.14 -4.22 8.10
N LYS A 6 8.07 -3.68 8.66
CA LYS A 6 7.95 -2.23 8.88
C LYS A 6 8.61 -1.84 10.21
N PRO A 7 9.39 -0.76 10.27
CA PRO A 7 9.88 -0.23 11.53
C PRO A 7 8.69 0.16 12.40
N SER A 8 8.72 -0.19 13.69
CA SER A 8 7.60 0.03 14.64
C SER A 8 7.21 1.50 14.82
N GLN A 9 8.12 2.43 14.46
CA GLN A 9 7.90 3.88 14.51
C GLN A 9 7.91 4.53 13.13
N ALA A 10 7.85 3.76 12.04
CA ALA A 10 7.80 4.34 10.70
C ALA A 10 6.48 5.08 10.48
N GLN A 11 6.60 6.37 10.16
CA GLN A 11 5.47 7.27 9.91
C GLN A 11 5.32 7.61 8.41
N GLY A 12 6.17 7.03 7.57
CA GLY A 12 6.26 7.36 6.14
C GLY A 12 6.80 8.79 5.90
N PRO A 13 6.62 9.32 4.68
CA PRO A 13 7.07 10.66 4.34
C PRO A 13 6.26 11.74 5.04
N TYR A 14 6.86 12.93 5.12
CA TYR A 14 6.30 14.08 5.83
C TYR A 14 4.85 14.44 5.41
N GLY A 15 4.53 14.34 4.12
CA GLY A 15 3.17 14.62 3.62
C GLY A 15 2.11 13.65 4.17
N LEU A 16 2.46 12.38 4.31
CA LEU A 16 1.59 11.36 4.91
C LEU A 16 1.42 11.60 6.42
N ARG A 17 2.55 11.80 7.12
CA ARG A 17 2.57 12.07 8.57
C ARG A 17 1.72 13.29 8.93
N ARG A 18 1.89 14.40 8.22
CA ARG A 18 1.11 15.62 8.45
C ARG A 18 -0.40 15.36 8.34
N LYS A 19 -0.83 14.52 7.38
CA LYS A 19 -2.24 14.14 7.23
C LYS A 19 -2.73 13.23 8.34
N PHE A 20 -1.88 12.32 8.81
CA PHE A 20 -2.18 11.48 9.98
C PHE A 20 -2.38 12.33 11.25
N GLU A 21 -1.53 13.32 11.48
CA GLU A 21 -1.61 14.24 12.62
C GLU A 21 -2.84 15.15 12.60
N GLN A 22 -3.45 15.39 11.42
CA GLN A 22 -4.70 16.15 11.28
C GLN A 22 -5.93 15.38 11.78
N GLY A 23 -5.78 14.09 12.09
CA GLY A 23 -6.83 13.24 12.62
C GLY A 23 -7.65 12.50 11.55
N VAL A 24 -8.78 11.96 11.97
CA VAL A 24 -9.62 11.09 11.13
C VAL A 24 -10.33 11.93 10.04
N PRO A 25 -10.14 11.62 8.74
CA PRO A 25 -10.83 12.34 7.67
C PRO A 25 -12.32 11.99 7.65
N SER A 26 -13.17 12.99 7.40
CA SER A 26 -14.62 12.80 7.21
C SER A 26 -14.96 12.00 5.95
N ASP A 27 -14.18 12.19 4.88
CA ASP A 27 -14.22 11.39 3.65
C ASP A 27 -12.83 10.80 3.39
N PRO A 28 -12.57 9.56 3.85
CA PRO A 28 -11.29 8.87 3.66
C PRO A 28 -10.84 8.75 2.21
N LYS A 29 -11.78 8.51 1.29
CA LYS A 29 -11.47 8.28 -0.12
C LYS A 29 -11.01 9.59 -0.75
N LYS A 30 -11.79 10.66 -0.60
CA LYS A 30 -11.45 11.98 -1.11
C LYS A 30 -10.20 12.54 -0.45
N ALA A 31 -10.02 12.33 0.85
CA ALA A 31 -8.83 12.76 1.57
C ALA A 31 -7.55 12.05 1.06
N TRP A 32 -7.63 10.75 0.78
CA TRP A 32 -6.55 10.00 0.15
C TRP A 32 -6.26 10.47 -1.28
N ASP A 33 -7.29 10.73 -2.07
CA ASP A 33 -7.15 11.25 -3.44
C ASP A 33 -6.44 12.61 -3.45
N ASN A 34 -6.75 13.46 -2.47
CA ASN A 34 -6.13 14.77 -2.27
C ASN A 34 -4.73 14.75 -1.64
N LEU A 35 -4.16 13.59 -1.29
CA LEU A 35 -2.78 13.49 -0.77
C LEU A 35 -1.75 13.96 -1.82
N GLY A 36 -2.13 13.95 -3.10
CA GLY A 36 -1.28 14.35 -4.22
C GLY A 36 -0.46 13.19 -4.78
N SER A 37 -0.27 13.19 -6.10
CA SER A 37 0.47 12.14 -6.82
C SER A 37 1.93 12.07 -6.41
N GLY A 38 2.60 13.21 -6.20
CA GLY A 38 3.99 13.26 -5.75
C GLY A 38 4.20 12.57 -4.40
N CYS A 39 3.36 12.86 -3.41
CA CYS A 39 3.46 12.20 -2.10
C CYS A 39 3.20 10.69 -2.21
N LYS A 40 2.23 10.26 -3.04
CA LYS A 40 1.98 8.83 -3.30
C LYS A 40 3.16 8.14 -3.99
N GLN A 41 3.81 8.82 -4.94
CA GLN A 41 5.02 8.32 -5.61
C GLN A 41 6.18 8.20 -4.62
N ASP A 42 6.38 9.20 -3.74
CA ASP A 42 7.41 9.14 -2.70
C ASP A 42 7.21 7.95 -1.76
N ILE A 43 5.98 7.77 -1.25
CA ILE A 43 5.61 6.61 -0.41
C ILE A 43 5.93 5.31 -1.15
N THR A 44 5.56 5.21 -2.42
CA THR A 44 5.74 4.00 -3.22
C THR A 44 7.22 3.69 -3.46
N ASN A 45 7.98 4.66 -3.96
CA ASN A 45 9.33 4.46 -4.48
C ASN A 45 10.41 4.43 -3.40
N HIS A 46 10.28 5.26 -2.37
CA HIS A 46 11.33 5.42 -1.37
C HIS A 46 11.07 4.66 -0.07
N TYR A 47 9.84 4.18 0.15
CA TYR A 47 9.45 3.54 1.40
C TYR A 47 8.93 2.12 1.17
N LEU A 48 7.79 1.96 0.49
CA LEU A 48 7.12 0.67 0.40
C LEU A 48 7.83 -0.33 -0.52
N ARG A 49 8.32 0.09 -1.69
CA ARG A 49 9.06 -0.81 -2.61
C ARG A 49 10.32 -1.40 -1.94
N PRO A 50 11.21 -0.62 -1.31
CA PRO A 50 12.34 -1.17 -0.57
C PRO A 50 11.93 -2.12 0.57
N GLU A 51 10.93 -1.76 1.38
CA GLU A 51 10.42 -2.61 2.47
C GLU A 51 9.88 -3.96 1.98
N GLN A 52 9.36 -3.98 0.75
CA GLN A 52 8.81 -5.16 0.11
C GLN A 52 9.79 -5.87 -0.82
N TYR A 53 11.08 -5.52 -0.79
CA TYR A 53 12.10 -6.10 -1.67
C TYR A 53 11.76 -5.94 -3.17
N HIS A 54 11.03 -4.87 -3.52
CA HIS A 54 10.51 -4.61 -4.86
C HIS A 54 9.53 -5.68 -5.39
N LEU A 55 8.89 -6.44 -4.48
CA LEU A 55 7.89 -7.45 -4.80
C LEU A 55 6.48 -7.01 -4.38
N CYS A 56 5.48 -7.42 -5.13
CA CYS A 56 4.08 -7.28 -4.74
C CYS A 56 3.82 -8.07 -3.45
N ALA A 57 3.20 -7.45 -2.43
CA ALA A 57 3.07 -8.10 -1.11
C ALA A 57 2.23 -9.40 -1.13
N TYR A 58 1.34 -9.57 -2.12
CA TYR A 58 0.48 -10.76 -2.21
C TYR A 58 1.00 -11.80 -3.18
N THR A 59 1.44 -11.38 -4.37
CA THR A 59 1.85 -12.30 -5.43
C THR A 59 3.35 -12.58 -5.45
N GLU A 60 4.16 -11.79 -4.75
CA GLU A 60 5.63 -11.82 -4.80
C GLU A 60 6.22 -11.63 -6.21
N ILE A 61 5.43 -11.13 -7.16
CA ILE A 61 5.90 -10.74 -8.50
C ILE A 61 6.57 -9.37 -8.41
N TYR A 62 7.60 -9.14 -9.24
CA TYR A 62 8.36 -7.90 -9.29
C TYR A 62 7.47 -6.67 -9.65
N LEU A 63 7.77 -5.53 -9.01
CA LEU A 63 7.05 -4.26 -9.15
C LEU A 63 7.70 -3.37 -10.22
N ASP A 64 7.63 -3.75 -11.50
CA ASP A 64 8.19 -2.91 -12.58
C ASP A 64 7.51 -3.09 -13.94
N GLU A 65 6.84 -4.22 -14.19
CA GLU A 65 6.36 -4.53 -15.54
C GLU A 65 5.01 -3.91 -15.92
N LEU A 66 4.16 -3.56 -14.94
CA LEU A 66 2.74 -3.30 -15.25
C LEU A 66 2.08 -2.20 -14.40
N GLY A 67 2.89 -1.37 -13.74
CA GLY A 67 2.40 -0.37 -12.80
C GLY A 67 2.00 -0.96 -11.44
N CYS A 68 1.98 -0.10 -10.42
CA CYS A 68 1.66 -0.50 -9.06
C CYS A 68 0.80 0.56 -8.37
N HIS A 69 0.04 0.14 -7.37
CA HIS A 69 -0.78 1.03 -6.55
C HIS A 69 -0.56 0.76 -5.07
N ILE A 70 -0.85 1.76 -4.25
CA ILE A 70 -0.86 1.61 -2.79
C ILE A 70 -2.20 1.01 -2.38
N GLU A 71 -2.15 -0.10 -1.68
CA GLU A 71 -3.29 -0.79 -1.09
C GLU A 71 -3.28 -0.56 0.43
N HIS A 72 -4.48 -0.50 1.02
CA HIS A 72 -4.66 -0.44 2.47
C HIS A 72 -5.04 -1.84 2.97
N ILE A 73 -4.23 -2.43 3.85
CA ILE A 73 -4.55 -3.74 4.48
C ILE A 73 -5.91 -3.67 5.20
N LYS A 74 -6.17 -2.53 5.86
CA LYS A 74 -7.47 -2.22 6.45
C LYS A 74 -8.21 -1.24 5.53
N PRO A 75 -9.36 -1.62 4.94
CA PRO A 75 -10.03 -0.79 3.96
C PRO A 75 -10.54 0.51 4.58
N LYS A 76 -10.29 1.63 3.88
CA LYS A 76 -10.66 3.00 4.30
C LYS A 76 -12.13 3.18 4.65
N SER A 77 -13.04 2.39 4.04
CA SER A 77 -14.47 2.45 4.31
C SER A 77 -14.87 1.88 5.67
N ARG A 78 -14.05 0.99 6.26
CA ARG A 78 -14.30 0.39 7.58
C ARG A 78 -13.37 0.94 8.66
N TYR A 79 -12.19 1.42 8.28
CA TYR A 79 -11.15 1.93 9.18
C TYR A 79 -10.68 3.32 8.73
N PRO A 80 -11.56 4.34 8.78
CA PRO A 80 -11.22 5.71 8.37
C PRO A 80 -10.04 6.29 9.14
N GLU A 81 -9.86 5.91 10.40
CA GLU A 81 -8.75 6.33 11.28
C GLU A 81 -7.38 5.86 10.80
N CYS A 82 -7.34 4.76 10.05
CA CYS A 82 -6.09 4.22 9.49
C CYS A 82 -5.77 4.77 8.09
N THR A 83 -6.56 5.70 7.54
CA THR A 83 -6.40 6.17 6.14
C THR A 83 -4.98 6.64 5.81
N PHE A 84 -4.34 7.31 6.75
CA PHE A 84 -2.98 7.84 6.62
C PHE A 84 -1.97 7.10 7.49
N ASP A 85 -2.35 5.96 8.08
CA ASP A 85 -1.44 5.14 8.87
C ASP A 85 -0.51 4.36 7.94
N TYR A 86 0.77 4.72 7.97
CA TYR A 86 1.81 4.09 7.17
C TYR A 86 1.95 2.58 7.41
N GLN A 87 1.63 2.10 8.61
CA GLN A 87 1.81 0.71 9.00
C GLN A 87 0.89 -0.23 8.22
N ILE A 88 -0.25 0.27 7.75
CA ILE A 88 -1.22 -0.53 7.00
C ILE A 88 -1.10 -0.38 5.48
N LEU A 89 -0.13 0.40 4.99
CA LEU A 89 0.10 0.63 3.57
C LEU A 89 1.05 -0.40 2.99
N ILE A 90 0.69 -0.92 1.82
CA ILE A 90 1.50 -1.82 1.01
C ILE A 90 1.39 -1.43 -0.47
N VAL A 91 2.35 -1.86 -1.28
CA VAL A 91 2.31 -1.73 -2.74
C VAL A 91 1.89 -3.04 -3.37
N MET A 92 0.89 -2.95 -4.24
CA MET A 92 0.36 -4.02 -5.06
C MET A 92 0.71 -3.81 -6.53
N ASN A 93 0.85 -4.89 -7.28
CA ASN A 93 0.91 -4.83 -8.74
C ASN A 93 -0.52 -4.65 -9.31
N CYS A 94 -0.69 -3.74 -10.27
CA CYS A 94 -2.00 -3.35 -10.79
C CYS A 94 -2.80 -4.47 -11.49
N ASN A 95 -2.16 -5.55 -11.92
CA ASN A 95 -2.86 -6.67 -12.60
C ASN A 95 -3.59 -7.59 -11.65
N PHE A 96 -3.40 -7.38 -10.35
CA PHE A 96 -3.97 -8.22 -9.30
C PHE A 96 -4.78 -7.33 -8.38
N THR A 97 -5.96 -6.92 -8.84
CA THR A 97 -6.92 -6.22 -7.98
C THR A 97 -7.74 -7.26 -7.18
N SER A 98 -7.81 -7.03 -5.87
CA SER A 98 -8.65 -7.72 -4.89
C SER A 98 -9.98 -8.18 -5.52
N THR A 99 -10.19 -9.48 -5.79
CA THR A 99 -10.98 -10.33 -4.88
C THR A 99 -11.01 -11.82 -5.26
N LEU A 100 -10.50 -12.26 -6.42
CA LEU A 100 -10.59 -13.67 -6.83
C LEU A 100 -9.30 -14.27 -7.44
N THR A 101 -8.35 -13.46 -7.88
CA THR A 101 -7.25 -13.98 -8.72
C THR A 101 -6.03 -14.46 -7.92
N VAL A 102 -5.90 -14.08 -6.64
CA VAL A 102 -4.72 -14.45 -5.83
C VAL A 102 -4.65 -15.97 -5.59
N LEU A 103 -5.79 -16.65 -5.46
CA LEU A 103 -5.80 -18.13 -5.34
C LEU A 103 -5.32 -18.82 -6.62
N VAL A 104 -5.68 -18.27 -7.79
CA VAL A 104 -5.38 -18.88 -9.09
C VAL A 104 -3.90 -18.73 -9.47
N VAL A 105 -3.26 -17.62 -9.12
CA VAL A 105 -1.83 -17.41 -9.43
C VAL A 105 -0.92 -18.27 -8.54
N ILE A 106 -1.26 -18.44 -7.26
CA ILE A 106 -0.48 -19.32 -6.37
C ILE A 106 -0.65 -20.79 -6.77
N LEU A 107 -1.84 -21.20 -7.26
CA LEU A 107 -2.03 -22.58 -7.74
C LEU A 107 -1.36 -22.87 -9.09
N ASN A 108 -1.24 -21.91 -10.00
CA ASN A 108 -0.67 -22.16 -11.34
C ASN A 108 0.85 -21.93 -11.44
N ALA A 109 1.50 -21.36 -10.42
CA ALA A 109 2.95 -21.19 -10.38
C ALA A 109 3.69 -22.34 -9.65
N VAL A 110 2.97 -23.37 -9.17
CA VAL A 110 3.50 -24.52 -8.43
C VAL A 110 3.03 -25.86 -9.04
N ILE A 111 2.95 -25.93 -10.37
CA ILE A 111 2.81 -27.20 -11.11
C ILE A 111 3.84 -27.22 -12.24
#